data_AF-C4JHB9-F1
#
_entry.id   AF-C4JHB9-F1
#
_cell.length_a   1.000
_cell.length_b   1.000
_cell.length_c   1.000
_cell.angle_alpha   90.00
_cell.angle_beta   90.00
_cell.angle_gamma   90.00
#
_symmetry.space_group_name_H-M   'P 1'
#
loop_
_entity.id
_entity.type
_entity.pdbx_description
1 polymer ?
#
loop_
_entity_poly.entity_id
_entity_poly.type
_entity_poly.pdbx_seq_one_letter_code
_entity_poly.pdbx_strand_id
1 'polypeptide(L)'
;MPDQHSRHRQNASTPTRADNDTNRKPPDSLEPPQRSYPRRPTSGLAYALYSFSSQWFLVPQGMGILAVILHQLPYQFRGLGVISKVIWVYTIVLLGLGLGLYLLRILLYPRHVAHQLRHSILETSCLASISIAFTSIIQMISLTVVREWGPAWGLVAFILWWINTALAVIAVLGIPYVYVQVQPPGIKAVPPATLLPLISALTSAAGGAVICRYGAISPRLQVPMIIVSYLEIGIGLPLAVALETIYLARLFDQSFPTKKEIYQTMILCGPFGQASFALQMLGQAVQRGSFAAYNRGTFITASAAPTVGISSQLAGLLSWGFGTFWWTFSLLSIAHTLFAQPGGWRQTKFTLGAWSLVFPWGVYTNAAVMLGKIMKSPAFDVWSTALTIILILITINNHIWTIKGLLLGTIFGLEKGWRYHDEALDAEGRDK
;
A
#
# COMPACT_ATOMS: atom_id res chain seq x y z
N MET A 1 -4.92 30.96 -51.04
CA MET A 1 -5.89 32.07 -51.09
C MET A 1 -6.49 32.12 -52.50
N PRO A 2 -7.81 32.33 -52.70
CA PRO A 2 -8.93 32.23 -51.77
C PRO A 2 -10.18 31.46 -52.31
N ASP A 3 -11.06 31.14 -51.36
CA ASP A 3 -12.54 31.15 -51.32
C ASP A 3 -13.50 30.80 -52.49
N GLN A 4 -14.45 29.93 -52.11
CA GLN A 4 -15.92 29.99 -52.23
C GLN A 4 -16.60 30.65 -53.43
N HIS A 5 -17.49 29.91 -54.10
CA HIS A 5 -18.97 30.02 -54.02
C HIS A 5 -19.64 29.37 -55.23
N SER A 6 -20.76 28.67 -55.02
CA SER A 6 -22.09 29.04 -55.53
C SER A 6 -23.05 27.85 -55.70
N ARG A 7 -24.32 28.14 -55.42
CA ARG A 7 -25.48 27.25 -55.37
C ARG A 7 -26.06 27.03 -56.78
N HIS A 8 -26.71 25.88 -57.01
CA HIS A 8 -27.83 25.81 -57.96
C HIS A 8 -29.02 25.04 -57.38
N ARG A 9 -30.20 25.68 -57.52
CA ARG A 9 -31.56 25.23 -57.25
C ARG A 9 -32.07 24.28 -58.34
N GLN A 10 -33.14 23.54 -57.99
CA GLN A 10 -34.38 23.20 -58.74
C GLN A 10 -34.72 21.70 -58.59
N ASN A 11 -35.95 21.19 -58.62
CA ASN A 11 -37.32 21.66 -58.40
C ASN A 11 -38.19 20.38 -58.27
N ALA A 12 -39.17 20.41 -57.36
CA ALA A 12 -40.46 19.71 -57.31
C ALA A 12 -40.84 18.65 -58.39
N SER A 13 -41.34 17.50 -57.93
CA SER A 13 -42.64 16.91 -58.33
C SER A 13 -43.11 15.79 -57.38
N THR A 14 -44.36 15.89 -56.92
CA THR A 14 -45.12 14.96 -56.05
C THR A 14 -46.02 14.04 -56.92
N PRO A 15 -46.88 13.15 -56.39
CA PRO A 15 -46.72 11.96 -55.52
C PRO A 15 -47.25 10.67 -56.20
N THR A 16 -46.97 9.47 -55.67
CA THR A 16 -47.92 8.35 -55.80
C THR A 16 -47.79 7.34 -54.67
N ARG A 17 -48.93 6.97 -54.11
CA ARG A 17 -49.14 6.09 -52.96
C ARG A 17 -49.36 4.67 -53.46
N ALA A 18 -48.63 3.69 -52.92
CA ALA A 18 -48.98 2.28 -53.00
C ALA A 18 -48.56 1.60 -51.69
N ASP A 19 -49.56 1.12 -50.95
CA ASP A 19 -49.41 0.24 -49.81
C ASP A 19 -48.75 -1.07 -50.25
N ASN A 20 -47.83 -1.61 -49.44
CA ASN A 20 -47.75 -3.05 -49.26
C ASN A 20 -47.06 -3.45 -47.95
N ASP A 21 -47.90 -4.06 -47.14
CA ASP A 21 -47.73 -4.81 -45.92
C ASP A 21 -46.57 -5.83 -45.98
N THR A 22 -45.56 -5.69 -45.11
CA THR A 22 -44.68 -6.80 -44.67
C THR A 22 -44.14 -6.53 -43.27
N ASN A 23 -45.04 -6.55 -42.28
CA ASN A 23 -44.67 -6.65 -40.88
C ASN A 23 -44.33 -8.13 -40.54
N ARG A 24 -43.09 -8.57 -40.82
CA ARG A 24 -42.55 -9.83 -40.28
C ARG A 24 -41.36 -9.53 -39.38
N LYS A 25 -41.58 -9.64 -38.06
CA LYS A 25 -40.50 -9.73 -37.06
C LYS A 25 -39.65 -10.98 -37.36
N PRO A 26 -38.31 -10.89 -37.33
CA PRO A 26 -37.47 -12.08 -37.38
C PRO A 26 -37.64 -12.92 -36.10
N PRO A 27 -37.53 -14.26 -36.19
CA PRO A 27 -37.78 -15.17 -35.08
C PRO A 27 -36.74 -15.02 -33.97
N ASP A 28 -37.18 -15.25 -32.74
CA ASP A 28 -36.47 -15.14 -31.47
C ASP A 28 -34.99 -15.52 -31.57
N SER A 29 -34.12 -14.50 -31.51
CA SER A 29 -32.73 -14.71 -31.11
C SER A 29 -32.77 -15.20 -29.66
N LEU A 30 -32.53 -16.49 -29.47
CA LEU A 30 -32.24 -17.12 -28.18
C LEU A 30 -31.43 -16.16 -27.32
N GLU A 31 -32.06 -15.63 -26.26
CA GLU A 31 -31.33 -14.87 -25.25
C GLU A 31 -30.12 -15.71 -24.80
N PRO A 32 -28.91 -15.14 -24.78
CA PRO A 32 -27.77 -15.86 -24.26
C PRO A 32 -28.11 -16.31 -22.84
N PRO A 33 -27.78 -17.56 -22.44
CA PRO A 33 -28.17 -18.09 -21.14
C PRO A 33 -27.75 -17.10 -20.07
N GLN A 34 -28.74 -16.60 -19.31
CA GLN A 34 -28.54 -15.66 -18.21
C GLN A 34 -27.39 -16.20 -17.37
N ARG A 35 -26.21 -15.56 -17.48
CA ARG A 35 -25.05 -15.92 -16.68
C ARG A 35 -25.51 -15.86 -15.23
N SER A 36 -25.56 -17.01 -14.57
CA SER A 36 -25.96 -17.13 -13.18
C SER A 36 -25.15 -16.12 -12.36
N TYR A 37 -25.75 -14.98 -12.03
CA TYR A 37 -25.11 -13.99 -11.18
C TYR A 37 -24.83 -14.68 -9.84
N PRO A 38 -23.62 -14.55 -9.28
CA PRO A 38 -23.30 -15.15 -7.99
C PRO A 38 -24.38 -14.75 -6.98
N ARG A 39 -24.87 -15.71 -6.18
CA ARG A 39 -25.90 -15.48 -5.17
C ARG A 39 -25.53 -14.23 -4.38
N ARG A 40 -26.33 -13.17 -4.53
CA ARG A 40 -26.14 -11.92 -3.78
C ARG A 40 -26.27 -12.25 -2.28
N PRO A 41 -25.44 -11.64 -1.41
CA PRO A 41 -25.51 -11.88 0.03
C PRO A 41 -26.91 -11.60 0.57
N THR A 42 -27.36 -12.44 1.51
CA THR A 42 -28.74 -12.41 2.05
C THR A 42 -28.87 -11.67 3.39
N SER A 43 -27.76 -11.13 3.93
CA SER A 43 -27.75 -10.33 5.16
C SER A 43 -26.66 -9.27 5.13
N GLY A 44 -26.80 -8.21 5.94
CA GLY A 44 -25.78 -7.16 6.06
C GLY A 44 -24.37 -7.68 6.40
N LEU A 45 -24.24 -8.65 7.31
CA LEU A 45 -22.92 -9.25 7.65
C LEU A 45 -22.32 -10.03 6.47
N ALA A 46 -23.14 -10.79 5.75
CA ALA A 46 -22.69 -11.49 4.55
C ALA A 46 -22.27 -10.49 3.46
N TYR A 47 -22.96 -9.36 3.34
CA TYR A 47 -22.58 -8.28 2.44
C TYR A 47 -21.27 -7.61 2.85
N ALA A 48 -21.07 -7.33 4.15
CA ALA A 48 -19.84 -6.78 4.68
C ALA A 48 -18.63 -7.67 4.32
N LEU A 49 -18.78 -8.98 4.51
CA LEU A 49 -17.76 -9.97 4.17
C LEU A 49 -17.52 -10.07 2.66
N TYR A 50 -18.59 -10.07 1.85
CA TYR A 50 -18.50 -10.07 0.40
C TYR A 50 -17.72 -8.85 -0.13
N SER A 51 -17.98 -7.67 0.45
CA SER A 51 -17.39 -6.38 0.11
C SER A 51 -16.03 -6.11 0.79
N PHE A 52 -15.53 -7.03 1.63
CA PHE A 52 -14.27 -6.87 2.35
C PHE A 52 -13.06 -6.96 1.39
N SER A 53 -12.56 -5.81 0.93
CA SER A 53 -11.44 -5.71 -0.02
C SER A 53 -10.06 -5.84 0.66
N SER A 54 -9.02 -6.07 -0.14
CA SER A 54 -7.64 -6.13 0.38
C SER A 54 -7.12 -4.76 0.88
N GLN A 55 -7.78 -3.64 0.54
CA GLN A 55 -7.46 -2.32 1.08
C GLN A 55 -7.52 -2.26 2.61
N TRP A 56 -8.30 -3.14 3.24
CA TRP A 56 -8.34 -3.26 4.70
C TRP A 56 -6.96 -3.56 5.33
N PHE A 57 -6.05 -4.19 4.59
CA PHE A 57 -4.68 -4.45 5.05
C PHE A 57 -3.82 -3.18 5.15
N LEU A 58 -4.25 -2.05 4.58
CA LEU A 58 -3.58 -0.76 4.79
C LEU A 58 -3.66 -0.28 6.25
N VAL A 59 -4.69 -0.71 6.99
CA VAL A 59 -4.88 -0.34 8.41
C VAL A 59 -3.81 -0.97 9.31
N PRO A 60 -3.66 -2.31 9.41
CA PRO A 60 -2.58 -2.90 10.20
C PRO A 60 -1.20 -2.51 9.66
N GLN A 61 -1.05 -2.32 8.34
CA GLN A 61 0.19 -1.79 7.77
C GLN A 61 0.57 -0.44 8.39
N GLY A 62 -0.35 0.53 8.42
CA GLY A 62 -0.13 1.85 9.01
C GLY A 62 0.12 1.80 10.52
N MET A 63 -0.62 0.96 11.25
CA MET A 63 -0.45 0.81 12.69
C MET A 63 0.88 0.17 13.07
N GLY A 64 1.34 -0.80 12.27
CA GLY A 64 2.63 -1.45 12.47
C GLY A 64 3.79 -0.47 12.41
N ILE A 65 3.84 0.38 11.38
CA ILE A 65 4.93 1.37 11.26
C ILE A 65 4.85 2.43 12.35
N LEU A 66 3.64 2.83 12.77
CA LEU A 66 3.47 3.76 13.89
C LEU A 66 4.04 3.18 15.18
N ALA A 67 3.80 1.89 15.48
CA ALA A 67 4.41 1.23 16.63
C ALA A 67 5.95 1.30 16.60
N VAL A 68 6.54 1.00 15.43
CA VAL A 68 8.01 1.04 15.24
C VAL A 68 8.57 2.43 15.48
N ILE A 69 7.95 3.48 14.91
CA ILE A 69 8.43 4.87 15.06
C ILE A 69 8.35 5.30 16.53
N LEU A 70 7.23 5.05 17.21
CA LEU A 70 7.06 5.44 18.61
C LEU A 70 8.09 4.76 19.52
N HIS A 71 8.47 3.52 19.21
CA HIS A 71 9.55 2.82 19.92
C HIS A 71 10.93 3.46 19.66
N GLN A 72 11.15 3.96 18.44
CA GLN A 72 12.46 4.41 17.98
C GLN A 72 12.69 5.91 18.10
N LEU A 73 11.67 6.70 18.40
CA LEU A 73 11.71 8.17 18.49
C LEU A 73 12.84 8.64 19.43
N PRO A 74 13.58 9.73 19.12
CA PRO A 74 14.62 10.25 19.99
C PRO A 74 14.10 10.75 21.35
N TYR A 75 12.99 11.50 21.36
CA TYR A 75 12.39 12.02 22.59
C TYR A 75 11.43 11.00 23.20
N GLN A 76 11.94 10.19 24.13
CA GLN A 76 11.17 9.17 24.84
C GLN A 76 10.67 9.68 26.19
N PHE A 77 9.43 9.36 26.53
CA PHE A 77 8.90 9.43 27.89
C PHE A 77 8.41 8.04 28.31
N ARG A 78 8.28 7.79 29.63
CA ARG A 78 8.00 6.44 30.17
C ARG A 78 6.77 5.77 29.55
N GLY A 79 5.73 6.53 29.22
CA GLY A 79 4.51 6.02 28.59
C GLY A 79 4.64 5.69 27.10
N LEU A 80 5.58 6.30 26.37
CA LEU A 80 5.68 6.16 24.91
C LEU A 80 6.00 4.72 24.49
N GLY A 81 6.91 4.05 25.21
CA GLY A 81 7.23 2.65 24.99
C GLY A 81 6.04 1.72 25.25
N VAL A 82 5.19 2.04 26.23
CA VAL A 82 3.96 1.27 26.50
C VAL A 82 2.95 1.48 25.36
N ILE A 83 2.75 2.72 24.93
CA ILE A 83 1.86 3.06 23.81
C ILE A 83 2.29 2.34 22.53
N SER A 84 3.59 2.33 22.23
CA SER A 84 4.16 1.59 21.09
C SER A 84 3.80 0.10 21.14
N LYS A 85 3.95 -0.56 22.30
CA LYS A 85 3.59 -1.97 22.46
C LYS A 85 2.08 -2.22 22.33
N VAL A 86 1.24 -1.34 22.88
CA VAL A 86 -0.22 -1.43 22.73
C VAL A 86 -0.61 -1.35 21.26
N ILE A 87 -0.05 -0.39 20.52
CA ILE A 87 -0.29 -0.26 19.06
C ILE A 87 0.24 -1.48 18.30
N TRP A 88 1.37 -2.06 18.72
CA TRP A 88 1.90 -3.29 18.15
C TRP A 88 0.96 -4.49 18.36
N VAL A 89 0.45 -4.70 19.57
CA VAL A 89 -0.54 -5.76 19.85
C VAL A 89 -1.82 -5.53 19.05
N TYR A 90 -2.30 -4.28 19.01
CA TYR A 90 -3.45 -3.90 18.19
C TYR A 90 -3.22 -4.21 16.70
N THR A 91 -2.01 -3.99 16.19
CA THR A 91 -1.63 -4.34 14.81
C THR A 91 -1.71 -5.85 14.57
N ILE A 92 -1.24 -6.67 15.51
CA ILE A 92 -1.33 -8.14 15.42
C ILE A 92 -2.80 -8.57 15.35
N VAL A 93 -3.66 -8.01 16.21
CA VAL A 93 -5.09 -8.31 16.24
C VAL A 93 -5.76 -7.91 14.91
N LEU A 94 -5.51 -6.69 14.43
CA LEU A 94 -6.07 -6.22 13.16
C LEU A 94 -5.63 -7.09 11.97
N LEU A 95 -4.36 -7.47 11.90
CA LEU A 95 -3.85 -8.31 10.82
C LEU A 95 -4.47 -9.71 10.90
N GLY A 96 -4.52 -10.32 12.09
CA GLY A 96 -5.13 -11.64 12.29
C GLY A 96 -6.61 -11.68 11.93
N LEU A 97 -7.38 -10.68 12.37
CA LEU A 97 -8.79 -10.55 12.01
C LEU A 97 -8.97 -10.32 10.51
N GLY A 98 -8.18 -9.42 9.91
CA GLY A 98 -8.23 -9.16 8.47
C GLY A 98 -7.91 -10.39 7.63
N LEU A 99 -6.90 -11.17 8.03
CA LEU A 99 -6.56 -12.43 7.37
C LEU A 99 -7.68 -13.47 7.50
N GLY A 100 -8.26 -13.61 8.71
CA GLY A 100 -9.40 -14.51 8.94
C GLY A 100 -10.62 -14.15 8.09
N LEU A 101 -10.98 -12.87 8.03
CA LEU A 101 -12.09 -12.38 7.21
C LEU A 101 -11.82 -12.55 5.71
N TYR A 102 -10.61 -12.24 5.25
CA TYR A 102 -10.26 -12.41 3.82
C TYR A 102 -10.24 -13.89 3.42
N LEU A 103 -9.74 -14.77 4.29
CA LEU A 103 -9.78 -16.22 4.07
C LEU A 103 -11.22 -16.73 4.01
N LEU A 104 -12.07 -16.30 4.95
CA LEU A 104 -13.49 -16.66 4.93
C LEU A 104 -14.18 -16.16 3.65
N ARG A 105 -13.83 -14.95 3.18
CA ARG A 105 -14.30 -14.41 1.88
C ARG A 105 -13.85 -15.26 0.70
N ILE A 106 -12.61 -15.77 0.69
CA ILE A 106 -12.11 -16.69 -0.34
C ILE A 106 -12.91 -18.01 -0.33
N LEU A 107 -13.17 -18.56 0.85
CA LEU A 107 -13.87 -19.85 0.99
C LEU A 107 -15.36 -19.75 0.59
N LEU A 108 -16.05 -18.68 0.99
CA LEU A 108 -17.48 -18.51 0.73
C LEU A 108 -17.78 -17.92 -0.66
N TYR A 109 -16.90 -17.05 -1.17
CA TYR A 109 -17.11 -16.33 -2.44
C TYR A 109 -15.92 -16.46 -3.42
N PRO A 110 -15.42 -17.67 -3.71
CA PRO A 110 -14.17 -17.87 -4.48
C PRO A 110 -14.24 -17.27 -5.89
N ARG A 111 -15.39 -17.39 -6.57
CA ARG A 111 -15.60 -16.82 -7.91
C ARG A 111 -15.54 -15.29 -7.90
N HIS A 112 -16.07 -14.66 -6.85
CA HIS A 112 -16.05 -13.20 -6.72
C HIS A 112 -14.63 -12.71 -6.46
N VAL A 113 -13.91 -13.32 -5.52
CA VAL A 113 -12.52 -12.95 -5.22
C VAL A 113 -11.64 -13.16 -6.46
N ALA A 114 -11.77 -14.30 -7.16
CA ALA A 114 -11.03 -14.54 -8.40
C ALA A 114 -11.35 -13.49 -9.48
N HIS A 115 -12.60 -13.04 -9.59
CA HIS A 115 -12.96 -11.96 -10.49
C HIS A 115 -12.29 -10.63 -10.10
N GLN A 116 -12.32 -10.26 -8.82
CA GLN A 116 -11.67 -9.04 -8.32
C GLN A 116 -10.15 -9.06 -8.55
N LEU A 117 -9.49 -10.17 -8.23
CA LEU A 117 -8.05 -10.34 -8.45
C LEU A 117 -7.66 -10.32 -9.94
N ARG A 118 -8.62 -10.52 -10.86
CA ARG A 118 -8.38 -10.44 -12.31
C ARG A 118 -8.68 -9.08 -12.92
N HIS A 119 -9.46 -8.22 -12.26
CA HIS A 119 -9.93 -6.96 -12.86
C HIS A 119 -9.66 -5.71 -12.01
N SER A 120 -9.17 -5.86 -10.77
CA SER A 120 -8.86 -4.74 -9.88
C SER A 120 -7.39 -4.75 -9.50
N ILE A 121 -6.63 -3.80 -10.08
CA ILE A 121 -5.22 -3.55 -9.74
C ILE A 121 -5.08 -3.18 -8.26
N LEU A 122 -6.04 -2.42 -7.73
CA LEU A 122 -6.02 -2.01 -6.33
C LEU A 122 -6.19 -3.21 -5.40
N GLU A 123 -7.09 -4.15 -5.73
CA GLU A 123 -7.27 -5.38 -4.95
C GLU A 123 -5.98 -6.21 -4.93
N THR A 124 -5.34 -6.42 -6.09
CA THR A 124 -4.09 -7.19 -6.15
C THR A 124 -2.92 -6.45 -5.48
N SER A 125 -2.82 -5.13 -5.65
CA SER A 125 -1.77 -4.29 -5.05
C SER A 125 -1.78 -4.38 -3.52
N CYS A 126 -2.97 -4.21 -2.92
CA CYS A 126 -3.11 -4.14 -1.47
C CYS A 126 -2.94 -5.50 -0.77
N LEU A 127 -2.86 -6.62 -1.49
CA LEU A 127 -2.44 -7.89 -0.88
C LEU A 127 -0.99 -7.84 -0.37
N ALA A 128 -0.12 -7.04 -1.01
CA ALA A 128 1.25 -6.84 -0.54
C ALA A 128 1.31 -6.20 0.86
N SER A 129 0.27 -5.46 1.27
CA SER A 129 0.15 -4.86 2.60
C SER A 129 0.15 -5.88 3.74
N ILE A 130 -0.21 -7.14 3.47
CA ILE A 130 -0.10 -8.24 4.44
C ILE A 130 1.37 -8.42 4.84
N SER A 131 2.27 -8.54 3.87
CA SER A 131 3.71 -8.71 4.10
C SER A 131 4.32 -7.46 4.77
N ILE A 132 3.89 -6.27 4.36
CA ILE A 132 4.35 -5.01 4.97
C ILE A 132 3.96 -4.94 6.46
N ALA A 133 2.70 -5.22 6.78
CA ALA A 133 2.21 -5.24 8.16
C ALA A 133 2.92 -6.31 8.99
N PHE A 134 3.08 -7.51 8.44
CA PHE A 134 3.76 -8.61 9.11
C PHE A 134 5.22 -8.30 9.41
N THR A 135 5.93 -7.63 8.49
CA THR A 135 7.30 -7.18 8.75
C THR A 135 7.39 -6.22 9.94
N SER A 136 6.44 -5.29 10.08
CA SER A 136 6.41 -4.36 11.21
C SER A 136 6.20 -5.07 12.55
N ILE A 137 5.37 -6.12 12.55
CA ILE A 137 5.19 -7.01 13.71
C ILE A 137 6.51 -7.71 14.06
N ILE A 138 7.21 -8.28 13.07
CA ILE A 138 8.48 -8.98 13.27
C ILE A 138 9.58 -8.03 13.80
N GLN A 139 9.65 -6.81 13.26
CA GLN A 139 10.59 -5.78 13.74
C GLN A 139 10.36 -5.50 15.23
N MET A 140 9.11 -5.37 15.66
CA MET A 140 8.78 -5.12 17.06
C MET A 140 9.14 -6.29 17.99
N ILE A 141 9.12 -7.55 17.52
CA ILE A 141 9.67 -8.69 18.29
C ILE A 141 11.15 -8.43 18.60
N SER A 142 11.94 -8.03 17.59
CA SER A 142 13.37 -7.75 17.78
C SER A 142 13.64 -6.51 18.62
N LEU A 143 12.80 -5.48 18.49
CA LEU A 143 12.97 -4.21 19.20
C LEU A 143 12.55 -4.29 20.69
N THR A 144 11.53 -5.09 21.01
CA THR A 144 10.93 -5.14 22.35
C THR A 144 11.19 -6.48 23.04
N VAL A 145 10.70 -7.57 22.45
CA VAL A 145 10.65 -8.89 23.10
C VAL A 145 12.04 -9.49 23.29
N VAL A 146 12.96 -9.32 22.35
CA VAL A 146 14.34 -9.84 22.51
C VAL A 146 15.04 -9.21 23.72
N ARG A 147 14.83 -7.92 23.96
CA ARG A 147 15.39 -7.22 25.11
C ARG A 147 14.76 -7.67 26.42
N GLU A 148 13.46 -7.93 26.43
CA GLU A 148 12.69 -8.20 27.65
C GLU A 148 12.68 -9.68 28.03
N TRP A 149 12.57 -10.57 27.05
CA TRP A 149 12.33 -12.00 27.24
C TRP A 149 13.49 -12.87 26.71
N GLY A 150 14.55 -12.24 26.17
CA GLY A 150 15.82 -12.89 25.86
C GLY A 150 16.04 -13.27 24.39
N PRO A 151 17.25 -13.78 24.07
CA PRO A 151 17.74 -13.94 22.70
C PRO A 151 17.01 -15.03 21.88
N ALA A 152 16.30 -15.96 22.52
CA ALA A 152 15.51 -16.98 21.82
C ALA A 152 14.46 -16.37 20.87
N TRP A 153 13.89 -15.22 21.26
CA TRP A 153 12.94 -14.47 20.42
C TRP A 153 13.58 -13.89 19.16
N GLY A 154 14.91 -13.75 19.15
CA GLY A 154 15.69 -13.41 17.98
C GLY A 154 15.60 -14.46 16.88
N LEU A 155 15.66 -15.73 17.27
CA LEU A 155 15.50 -16.86 16.36
C LEU A 155 14.06 -16.94 15.84
N VAL A 156 13.07 -16.64 16.68
CA VAL A 156 11.67 -16.54 16.24
C VAL A 156 11.53 -15.45 15.18
N ALA A 157 12.06 -14.25 15.43
CA ALA A 157 12.02 -13.15 14.46
C ALA A 157 12.74 -13.52 13.15
N PHE A 158 13.88 -14.22 13.23
CA PHE A 158 14.60 -14.74 12.06
C PHE A 158 13.75 -15.71 11.22
N ILE A 159 13.08 -16.68 11.84
CA ILE A 159 12.24 -17.67 11.13
C ILE A 159 11.05 -16.97 10.48
N LEU A 160 10.33 -16.13 11.23
CA LEU A 160 9.19 -15.38 10.71
C LEU A 160 9.60 -14.45 9.57
N TRP A 161 10.80 -13.88 9.63
CA TRP A 161 11.32 -13.05 8.56
C TRP A 161 11.50 -13.83 7.27
N TRP A 162 12.10 -15.02 7.27
CA TRP A 162 12.23 -15.82 6.04
C TRP A 162 10.87 -16.19 5.41
N ILE A 163 9.87 -16.49 6.24
CA ILE A 163 8.49 -16.72 5.77
C ILE A 163 7.97 -15.45 5.09
N ASN A 164 8.15 -14.30 5.73
CA ASN A 164 7.68 -13.03 5.19
C ASN A 164 8.46 -12.57 3.94
N THR A 165 9.76 -12.81 3.88
CA THR A 165 10.62 -12.58 2.72
C THR A 165 10.11 -13.36 1.52
N ALA A 166 9.73 -14.63 1.70
CA ALA A 166 9.10 -15.40 0.64
C ALA A 166 7.80 -14.74 0.16
N LEU A 167 6.93 -14.27 1.08
CA LEU A 167 5.73 -13.53 0.73
C LEU A 167 6.02 -12.22 -0.03
N ALA A 168 7.04 -11.46 0.41
CA ALA A 168 7.44 -10.21 -0.22
C ALA A 168 8.01 -10.42 -1.63
N VAL A 169 8.83 -11.45 -1.81
CA VAL A 169 9.39 -11.84 -3.12
C VAL A 169 8.28 -12.30 -4.07
N ILE A 170 7.34 -13.13 -3.58
CA ILE A 170 6.16 -13.54 -4.36
C ILE A 170 5.34 -12.31 -4.76
N ALA A 171 5.14 -11.35 -3.86
CA ALA A 171 4.41 -10.12 -4.15
C ALA A 171 5.13 -9.28 -5.22
N VAL A 172 6.41 -8.96 -5.03
CA VAL A 172 7.16 -8.05 -5.93
C VAL A 172 7.41 -8.65 -7.31
N LEU A 173 7.48 -9.98 -7.45
CA LEU A 173 7.63 -10.64 -8.75
C LEU A 173 6.28 -10.96 -9.38
N GLY A 174 5.34 -11.51 -8.60
CA GLY A 174 4.07 -12.01 -9.10
C GLY A 174 3.09 -10.91 -9.44
N ILE A 175 2.93 -9.89 -8.59
CA ILE A 175 1.90 -8.87 -8.78
C ILE A 175 2.20 -7.98 -10.01
N PRO A 176 3.42 -7.46 -10.23
CA PRO A 176 3.75 -6.75 -11.47
C PRO A 176 3.56 -7.61 -12.73
N TYR A 177 3.87 -8.92 -12.65
CA TYR A 177 3.61 -9.84 -13.76
C TYR A 177 2.10 -9.97 -14.07
N VAL A 178 1.25 -10.04 -13.04
CA VAL A 178 -0.22 -10.02 -13.18
C VAL A 178 -0.70 -8.73 -13.86
N TYR A 179 -0.10 -7.57 -13.57
CA TYR A 179 -0.44 -6.32 -14.26
C TYR A 179 -0.20 -6.41 -15.76
N VAL A 180 0.93 -6.98 -16.18
CA VAL A 180 1.27 -7.06 -17.60
C VAL A 180 0.40 -8.08 -18.33
N GLN A 181 0.12 -9.23 -17.71
CA GLN A 181 -0.51 -10.36 -18.38
C GLN A 181 -2.04 -10.39 -18.27
N VAL A 182 -2.59 -9.88 -17.16
CA VAL A 182 -4.01 -10.06 -16.82
C VAL A 182 -4.72 -8.71 -16.71
N GLN A 183 -4.04 -7.68 -16.22
CA GLN A 183 -4.63 -6.38 -15.89
C GLN A 183 -3.87 -5.20 -16.51
N PRO A 184 -3.60 -5.16 -17.83
CA PRO A 184 -2.79 -4.09 -18.41
C PRO A 184 -3.52 -2.74 -18.24
N PRO A 185 -3.06 -1.83 -17.35
CA PRO A 185 -3.80 -0.60 -17.07
C PRO A 185 -3.76 0.40 -18.25
N GLY A 186 -2.76 0.27 -19.12
CA GLY A 186 -2.32 1.38 -19.96
C GLY A 186 -1.60 2.45 -19.13
N ILE A 187 -0.75 3.23 -19.79
CA ILE A 187 0.13 4.22 -19.13
C ILE A 187 -0.68 5.25 -18.31
N LYS A 188 -1.83 5.70 -18.84
CA LYS A 188 -2.66 6.74 -18.21
C LYS A 188 -3.40 6.29 -16.95
N ALA A 189 -3.50 4.99 -16.71
CA ALA A 189 -4.31 4.44 -15.61
C ALA A 189 -3.48 3.63 -14.60
N VAL A 190 -2.15 3.76 -14.58
CA VAL A 190 -1.31 3.20 -13.52
C VAL A 190 -1.59 3.94 -12.20
N PRO A 191 -2.19 3.28 -11.18
CA PRO A 191 -2.42 3.92 -9.89
C PRO A 191 -1.18 3.84 -8.99
N PRO A 192 -0.98 4.77 -8.04
CA PRO A 192 0.14 4.70 -7.08
C PRO A 192 0.21 3.39 -6.28
N ALA A 193 -0.93 2.72 -6.08
CA ALA A 193 -1.00 1.43 -5.38
C ALA A 193 -0.12 0.34 -6.02
N THR A 194 0.24 0.44 -7.30
CA THR A 194 1.15 -0.51 -7.96
C THR A 194 2.54 -0.56 -7.35
N LEU A 195 2.91 0.42 -6.52
CA LEU A 195 4.16 0.45 -5.76
C LEU A 195 4.13 -0.44 -4.50
N LEU A 196 2.96 -0.85 -3.99
CA LEU A 196 2.85 -1.63 -2.75
C LEU A 196 3.64 -2.97 -2.77
N PRO A 197 3.65 -3.75 -3.86
CA PRO A 197 4.49 -4.96 -3.93
C PRO A 197 5.99 -4.65 -3.80
N LEU A 198 6.44 -3.54 -4.38
CA LEU A 198 7.84 -3.10 -4.30
C LEU A 198 8.16 -2.64 -2.88
N ILE A 199 7.25 -1.89 -2.25
CA ILE A 199 7.34 -1.50 -0.85
C ILE A 199 7.43 -2.75 0.04
N SER A 200 6.71 -3.84 -0.26
CA SER A 200 6.79 -5.08 0.55
C SER A 200 8.20 -5.69 0.58
N ALA A 201 8.90 -5.73 -0.55
CA ALA A 201 10.30 -6.17 -0.61
C ALA A 201 11.22 -5.20 0.17
N LEU A 202 11.03 -3.89 0.01
CA LEU A 202 11.82 -2.88 0.72
C LEU A 202 11.58 -2.90 2.24
N THR A 203 10.35 -3.18 2.67
CA THR A 203 10.01 -3.33 4.08
C THR A 203 10.61 -4.61 4.64
N SER A 204 10.53 -5.73 3.90
CA SER A 204 11.22 -6.98 4.27
C SER A 204 12.72 -6.76 4.45
N ALA A 205 13.37 -6.01 3.56
CA ALA A 205 14.79 -5.66 3.67
C ALA A 205 15.10 -4.87 4.96
N ALA A 206 14.27 -3.89 5.31
CA ALA A 206 14.38 -3.19 6.58
C ALA A 206 14.18 -4.11 7.79
N GLY A 207 13.23 -5.03 7.71
CA GLY A 207 13.00 -6.06 8.72
C GLY A 207 14.26 -6.90 8.98
N GLY A 208 14.90 -7.37 7.90
CA GLY A 208 16.13 -8.16 7.98
C GLY A 208 17.26 -7.38 8.65
N ALA A 209 17.40 -6.11 8.29
CA ALA A 209 18.37 -5.20 8.90
C ALA A 209 18.12 -4.98 10.40
N VAL A 210 16.86 -4.77 10.81
CA VAL A 210 16.46 -4.60 12.22
C VAL A 210 16.73 -5.87 13.03
N ILE A 211 16.42 -7.05 12.49
CA ILE A 211 16.71 -8.33 13.17
C ILE A 211 18.22 -8.53 13.30
N CYS A 212 19.00 -8.23 12.27
CA CYS A 212 20.45 -8.30 12.37
C CYS A 212 20.99 -7.35 13.45
N ARG A 213 20.39 -6.16 13.59
CA ARG A 213 20.82 -5.17 14.57
C ARG A 213 20.38 -5.52 16.00
N TYR A 214 19.17 -6.02 16.20
CA TYR A 214 18.54 -6.11 17.52
C TYR A 214 18.13 -7.52 17.93
N GLY A 215 18.12 -8.47 17.01
CA GLY A 215 17.68 -9.85 17.24
C GLY A 215 18.65 -10.73 18.02
N ALA A 216 19.85 -10.26 18.40
CA ALA A 216 20.85 -11.06 19.13
C ALA A 216 21.17 -12.43 18.47
N ILE A 217 21.04 -12.53 17.15
CA ILE A 217 21.36 -13.73 16.36
C ILE A 217 22.84 -13.74 15.96
N SER A 218 23.39 -14.94 15.69
CA SER A 218 24.80 -15.09 15.33
C SER A 218 25.13 -14.45 13.95
N PRO A 219 26.37 -14.00 13.73
CA PRO A 219 26.80 -13.48 12.42
C PRO A 219 26.56 -14.43 11.24
N ARG A 220 26.62 -15.76 11.49
CA ARG A 220 26.32 -16.78 10.47
C ARG A 220 24.87 -16.72 9.97
N LEU A 221 23.93 -16.31 10.82
CA LEU A 221 22.52 -16.11 10.45
C LEU A 221 22.29 -14.70 9.89
N GLN A 222 23.02 -13.69 10.39
CA GLN A 222 22.88 -12.29 9.94
C GLN A 222 23.32 -12.09 8.50
N VAL A 223 24.46 -12.66 8.09
CA VAL A 223 25.03 -12.39 6.76
C VAL A 223 24.07 -12.75 5.62
N PRO A 224 23.46 -13.94 5.57
CA PRO A 224 22.47 -14.26 4.53
C PRO A 224 21.28 -13.28 4.51
N MET A 225 20.77 -12.87 5.67
CA MET A 225 19.70 -11.88 5.75
C MET A 225 20.14 -10.54 5.16
N ILE A 226 21.34 -10.05 5.51
CA ILE A 226 21.89 -8.80 4.99
C ILE A 226 21.99 -8.85 3.46
N ILE A 227 22.52 -9.94 2.91
CA ILE A 227 22.65 -10.11 1.45
C ILE A 227 21.28 -10.13 0.78
N VAL A 228 20.33 -10.92 1.29
CA VAL A 228 18.97 -10.96 0.74
C VAL A 228 18.26 -9.61 0.85
N SER A 229 18.43 -8.88 1.96
CA SER A 229 17.89 -7.53 2.11
C SER A 229 18.46 -6.54 1.08
N TYR A 230 19.75 -6.62 0.75
CA TYR A 230 20.31 -5.82 -0.35
C TYR A 230 19.74 -6.22 -1.71
N LEU A 231 19.49 -7.52 -1.96
CA LEU A 231 18.85 -7.99 -3.18
C LEU A 231 17.39 -7.52 -3.29
N GLU A 232 16.63 -7.55 -2.19
CA GLU A 232 15.26 -7.01 -2.12
C GLU A 232 15.24 -5.50 -2.44
N ILE A 233 16.23 -4.74 -1.97
CA ILE A 233 16.42 -3.33 -2.37
C ILE A 233 16.73 -3.22 -3.86
N GLY A 234 17.63 -4.07 -4.38
CA GLY A 234 18.01 -4.10 -5.79
C GLY A 234 16.84 -4.41 -6.74
N ILE A 235 15.82 -5.14 -6.27
CA ILE A 235 14.59 -5.39 -7.03
C ILE A 235 13.58 -4.25 -6.83
N GLY A 236 13.32 -3.86 -5.58
CA GLY A 236 12.24 -2.94 -5.24
C GLY A 236 12.50 -1.48 -5.66
N LEU A 237 13.71 -0.96 -5.41
CA LEU A 237 14.00 0.46 -5.59
C LEU A 237 14.10 0.87 -7.08
N PRO A 238 14.82 0.14 -7.96
CA PRO A 238 14.86 0.50 -9.38
C PRO A 238 13.50 0.39 -10.07
N LEU A 239 12.70 -0.63 -9.72
CA LEU A 239 11.34 -0.77 -10.25
C LEU A 239 10.43 0.38 -9.77
N ALA A 240 10.64 0.92 -8.58
CA ALA A 240 9.86 2.05 -8.08
C ALA A 240 10.14 3.29 -8.92
N VAL A 241 11.42 3.58 -9.20
CA VAL A 241 11.83 4.67 -10.10
C VAL A 241 11.19 4.51 -11.49
N ALA A 242 11.15 3.29 -12.03
CA ALA A 242 10.53 3.03 -13.33
C ALA A 242 9.01 3.31 -13.33
N LEU A 243 8.28 2.78 -12.35
CA LEU A 243 6.82 2.99 -12.23
C LEU A 243 6.45 4.45 -11.94
N GLU A 244 7.27 5.15 -11.17
CA GLU A 244 7.06 6.56 -10.89
C GLU A 244 7.37 7.46 -12.06
N THR A 245 8.34 7.09 -12.90
CA THR A 245 8.57 7.78 -14.18
C THR A 245 7.33 7.67 -15.07
N ILE A 246 6.68 6.50 -15.11
CA ILE A 246 5.42 6.30 -15.81
C ILE A 246 4.30 7.15 -15.19
N TYR A 247 4.23 7.20 -13.86
CA TYR A 247 3.27 8.05 -13.16
C TYR A 247 3.50 9.55 -13.44
N LEU A 248 4.75 9.99 -13.48
CA LEU A 248 5.11 11.37 -13.82
C LEU A 248 4.72 11.70 -15.27
N ALA A 249 4.97 10.79 -16.21
CA ALA A 249 4.51 10.92 -17.60
C ALA A 249 2.98 11.05 -17.69
N ARG A 250 2.24 10.24 -16.92
CA ARG A 250 0.78 10.34 -16.79
C ARG A 250 0.34 11.74 -16.35
N LEU A 251 1.07 12.41 -15.46
CA LEU A 251 0.74 13.76 -15.02
C LEU A 251 0.98 14.82 -16.11
N PHE A 252 2.03 14.67 -16.92
CA PHE A 252 2.25 15.54 -18.09
C PHE A 252 1.13 15.38 -19.13
N ASP A 253 0.55 14.19 -19.24
CA ASP A 253 -0.65 13.88 -20.03
C ASP A 253 -1.97 14.33 -19.38
N GLN A 254 -1.90 15.27 -18.42
CA GLN A 254 -3.04 15.85 -17.70
C GLN A 254 -3.95 14.83 -16.99
N SER A 255 -3.44 13.63 -16.73
CA SER A 255 -4.21 12.52 -16.15
C SER A 255 -4.04 12.50 -14.62
N PHE A 256 -4.56 13.52 -13.94
CA PHE A 256 -4.44 13.67 -12.49
C PHE A 256 -5.27 12.63 -11.69
N PRO A 257 -4.90 12.32 -10.44
CA PRO A 257 -5.71 11.49 -9.54
C PRO A 257 -7.09 12.11 -9.30
N THR A 258 -8.11 11.27 -9.16
CA THR A 258 -9.42 11.75 -8.74
C THR A 258 -9.42 12.19 -7.27
N LYS A 259 -10.42 12.98 -6.84
CA LYS A 259 -10.58 13.41 -5.43
C LYS A 259 -10.62 12.23 -4.44
N LYS A 260 -11.08 11.05 -4.88
CA LYS A 260 -11.15 9.83 -4.05
C LYS A 260 -9.80 9.11 -3.92
N GLU A 261 -8.87 9.38 -4.84
CA GLU A 261 -7.57 8.71 -4.93
C GLU A 261 -6.43 9.63 -4.50
N ILE A 262 -6.70 10.91 -4.22
CA ILE A 262 -5.65 11.90 -3.96
C ILE A 262 -4.73 11.52 -2.80
N TYR A 263 -5.26 10.87 -1.77
CA TYR A 263 -4.47 10.37 -0.64
C TYR A 263 -3.49 9.24 -1.02
N GLN A 264 -3.74 8.52 -2.12
CA GLN A 264 -2.84 7.48 -2.63
C GLN A 264 -1.57 8.05 -3.25
N THR A 265 -1.54 9.34 -3.62
CA THR A 265 -0.31 9.98 -4.10
C THR A 265 0.84 9.85 -3.11
N MET A 266 0.55 9.84 -1.81
CA MET A 266 1.55 9.66 -0.77
C MET A 266 2.28 8.30 -0.86
N ILE A 267 1.72 7.29 -1.53
CA ILE A 267 2.41 6.02 -1.80
C ILE A 267 3.71 6.23 -2.59
N LEU A 268 3.80 7.27 -3.44
CA LEU A 268 4.97 7.59 -4.24
C LEU A 268 6.21 7.90 -3.39
N CYS A 269 6.05 8.40 -2.15
CA CYS A 269 7.21 8.61 -1.27
C CYS A 269 7.63 7.33 -0.51
N GLY A 270 6.74 6.33 -0.48
CA GLY A 270 6.86 5.11 0.32
C GLY A 270 8.11 4.28 -0.02
N PRO A 271 8.38 3.95 -1.30
CA PRO A 271 9.55 3.16 -1.68
C PRO A 271 10.85 3.79 -1.18
N PHE A 272 11.04 5.10 -1.37
CA PHE A 272 12.31 5.74 -1.00
C PHE A 272 12.47 6.00 0.49
N GLY A 273 11.37 6.30 1.19
CA GLY A 273 11.40 6.35 2.66
C GLY A 273 11.78 5.00 3.25
N GLN A 274 11.15 3.92 2.75
CA GLN A 274 11.42 2.56 3.21
C GLN A 274 12.82 2.07 2.83
N ALA A 275 13.25 2.29 1.59
CA ALA A 275 14.59 1.95 1.11
C ALA A 275 15.66 2.74 1.88
N SER A 276 15.41 4.02 2.17
CA SER A 276 16.30 4.84 2.99
C SER A 276 16.52 4.21 4.35
N PHE A 277 15.44 3.88 5.07
CA PHE A 277 15.55 3.24 6.38
C PHE A 277 16.28 1.88 6.29
N ALA A 278 15.95 1.05 5.30
CA ALA A 278 16.59 -0.25 5.09
C ALA A 278 18.10 -0.10 4.87
N LEU A 279 18.52 0.77 3.94
CA LEU A 279 19.92 1.02 3.61
C LEU A 279 20.72 1.58 4.80
N GLN A 280 20.12 2.47 5.59
CA GLN A 280 20.74 3.00 6.81
C GLN A 280 20.96 1.90 7.86
N MET A 281 19.94 1.07 8.08
CA MET A 281 19.99 -0.03 9.05
C MET A 281 20.93 -1.16 8.62
N LEU A 282 20.95 -1.52 7.33
CA LEU A 282 21.89 -2.50 6.77
C LEU A 282 23.32 -2.02 6.93
N GLY A 283 23.58 -0.73 6.68
CA GLY A 283 24.91 -0.15 6.89
C GLY A 283 25.38 -0.28 8.34
N GLN A 284 24.48 -0.05 9.31
CA GLN A 284 24.79 -0.30 10.73
C GLN A 284 25.00 -1.78 11.04
N ALA A 285 24.19 -2.68 10.46
CA ALA A 285 24.33 -4.12 10.68
C ALA A 285 25.68 -4.64 10.17
N VAL A 286 26.10 -4.21 8.99
CA VAL A 286 27.42 -4.55 8.41
C VAL A 286 28.56 -4.03 9.30
N GLN A 287 28.51 -2.76 9.71
CA GLN A 287 29.55 -2.14 10.54
C GLN A 287 29.64 -2.70 11.96
N ARG A 288 28.57 -3.32 12.49
CA ARG A 288 28.55 -3.92 13.84
C ARG A 288 29.28 -5.27 13.95
N GLY A 289 30.07 -5.63 12.95
CA GLY A 289 30.95 -6.80 13.00
C GLY A 289 30.38 -8.07 12.35
N SER A 290 29.18 -8.03 11.75
CA SER A 290 28.60 -9.18 11.04
C SER A 290 29.55 -9.71 9.95
N PHE A 291 30.11 -8.79 9.15
CA PHE A 291 31.06 -9.12 8.08
C PHE A 291 32.43 -9.50 8.64
N ALA A 292 32.89 -8.79 9.69
CA ALA A 292 34.17 -9.07 10.33
C ALA A 292 34.21 -10.46 10.99
N ALA A 293 33.10 -10.91 11.58
CA ALA A 293 32.99 -12.22 12.20
C ALA A 293 32.80 -13.34 11.18
N TYR A 294 32.17 -13.06 10.04
CA TYR A 294 31.99 -14.03 8.96
C TYR A 294 33.30 -14.23 8.17
N ASN A 295 33.95 -13.13 7.79
CA ASN A 295 35.28 -13.04 7.16
C ASN A 295 35.56 -14.06 6.05
N ARG A 296 34.76 -14.02 4.97
CA ARG A 296 34.90 -14.91 3.80
C ARG A 296 34.95 -14.14 2.49
N GLY A 297 35.75 -14.63 1.56
CA GLY A 297 35.90 -14.05 0.22
C GLY A 297 36.51 -12.65 0.27
N THR A 298 36.10 -11.79 -0.67
CA THR A 298 36.57 -10.41 -0.78
C THR A 298 35.56 -9.40 -0.22
N PHE A 299 34.26 -9.68 -0.41
CA PHE A 299 33.18 -8.75 -0.09
C PHE A 299 32.70 -8.80 1.37
N ILE A 300 32.71 -10.00 1.99
CA ILE A 300 32.17 -10.22 3.34
C ILE A 300 33.33 -10.33 4.33
N THR A 301 34.08 -9.24 4.47
CA THR A 301 35.33 -9.17 5.25
C THR A 301 35.31 -8.00 6.22
N ALA A 302 36.20 -8.05 7.22
CA ALA A 302 36.37 -6.96 8.17
C ALA A 302 36.81 -5.65 7.48
N SER A 303 37.67 -5.75 6.45
CA SER A 303 38.17 -4.59 5.70
C SER A 303 37.11 -3.96 4.78
N ALA A 304 36.18 -4.75 4.23
CA ALA A 304 35.11 -4.23 3.37
C ALA A 304 33.96 -3.59 4.16
N ALA A 305 33.77 -3.98 5.43
CA ALA A 305 32.60 -3.58 6.22
C ALA A 305 32.39 -2.06 6.35
N PRO A 306 33.42 -1.22 6.62
CA PRO A 306 33.24 0.23 6.68
C PRO A 306 32.77 0.81 5.34
N THR A 307 33.40 0.41 4.24
CA THR A 307 33.05 0.88 2.89
C THR A 307 31.62 0.52 2.54
N VAL A 308 31.25 -0.76 2.65
CA VAL A 308 29.88 -1.22 2.36
C VAL A 308 28.87 -0.49 3.26
N GLY A 309 29.17 -0.35 4.55
CA GLY A 309 28.25 0.27 5.49
C GLY A 309 28.03 1.77 5.26
N ILE A 310 29.10 2.53 5.02
CA ILE A 310 29.02 3.99 4.78
C ILE A 310 28.37 4.24 3.42
N SER A 311 28.74 3.49 2.37
CA SER A 311 28.09 3.60 1.06
C SER A 311 26.59 3.29 1.13
N SER A 312 26.21 2.28 1.91
CA SER A 312 24.80 1.97 2.17
C SER A 312 24.07 3.13 2.85
N GLN A 313 24.66 3.73 3.89
CA GLN A 313 24.07 4.89 4.58
C GLN A 313 23.95 6.11 3.68
N LEU A 314 24.95 6.38 2.83
CA LEU A 314 24.91 7.45 1.83
C LEU A 314 23.80 7.21 0.81
N ALA A 315 23.68 6.00 0.27
CA ALA A 315 22.57 5.63 -0.61
C ALA A 315 21.21 5.80 0.09
N GLY A 316 21.15 5.49 1.39
CA GLY A 316 19.97 5.73 2.21
C GLY A 316 19.62 7.22 2.33
N LEU A 317 20.60 8.10 2.51
CA LEU A 317 20.40 9.55 2.54
C LEU A 317 19.90 10.09 1.19
N LEU A 318 20.52 9.65 0.08
CA LEU A 318 20.10 10.04 -1.28
C LEU A 318 18.67 9.57 -1.58
N SER A 319 18.35 8.33 -1.20
CA SER A 319 16.99 7.79 -1.28
C SER A 319 16.01 8.66 -0.48
N TRP A 320 16.36 9.06 0.75
CA TRP A 320 15.48 9.94 1.54
C TRP A 320 15.21 11.28 0.83
N GLY A 321 16.24 11.90 0.25
CA GLY A 321 16.11 13.14 -0.51
C GLY A 321 15.19 13.00 -1.72
N PHE A 322 15.26 11.89 -2.46
CA PHE A 322 14.30 11.61 -3.53
C PHE A 322 12.88 11.36 -3.00
N GLY A 323 12.76 10.69 -1.84
CA GLY A 323 11.49 10.56 -1.12
C GLY A 323 10.91 11.91 -0.69
N THR A 324 11.74 12.89 -0.31
CA THR A 324 11.30 14.25 0.06
C THR A 324 10.63 14.96 -1.11
N PHE A 325 11.09 14.74 -2.35
CA PHE A 325 10.44 15.26 -3.54
C PHE A 325 9.00 14.73 -3.65
N TRP A 326 8.81 13.41 -3.62
CA TRP A 326 7.47 12.82 -3.73
C TRP A 326 6.57 13.10 -2.54
N TRP A 327 7.13 13.18 -1.33
CA TRP A 327 6.40 13.57 -0.13
C TRP A 327 5.85 15.00 -0.26
N THR A 328 6.70 15.94 -0.68
CA THR A 328 6.31 17.34 -0.93
C THR A 328 5.29 17.44 -2.06
N PHE A 329 5.53 16.71 -3.16
CA PHE A 329 4.64 16.68 -4.31
C PHE A 329 3.24 16.16 -3.93
N SER A 330 3.17 15.11 -3.11
CA SER A 330 1.91 14.55 -2.60
C SER A 330 1.18 15.55 -1.69
N LEU A 331 1.90 16.22 -0.79
CA LEU A 331 1.32 17.27 0.06
C LEU A 331 0.73 18.43 -0.77
N LEU A 332 1.47 18.93 -1.76
CA LEU A 332 1.00 19.98 -2.64
C LEU A 332 -0.21 19.53 -3.46
N SER A 333 -0.21 18.30 -3.95
CA SER A 333 -1.33 17.71 -4.71
C SER A 333 -2.58 17.59 -3.85
N ILE A 334 -2.44 17.12 -2.61
CA ILE A 334 -3.54 17.03 -1.62
C ILE A 334 -4.06 18.43 -1.28
N ALA A 335 -3.17 19.38 -0.96
CA ALA A 335 -3.55 20.75 -0.63
C ALA A 335 -4.29 21.43 -1.79
N HIS A 336 -3.78 21.31 -3.01
CA HIS A 336 -4.43 21.84 -4.22
C HIS A 336 -5.82 21.24 -4.41
N THR A 337 -5.96 19.92 -4.27
CA THR A 337 -7.25 19.22 -4.42
C THR A 337 -8.26 19.63 -3.36
N LEU A 338 -7.83 19.80 -2.11
CA LEU A 338 -8.72 20.12 -0.99
C LEU A 338 -9.13 21.59 -0.95
N PHE A 339 -8.21 22.52 -1.25
CA PHE A 339 -8.39 23.94 -1.03
C PHE A 339 -8.58 24.76 -2.32
N ALA A 340 -7.99 24.35 -3.44
CA ALA A 340 -8.05 25.12 -4.69
C ALA A 340 -9.13 24.60 -5.66
N GLN A 341 -9.46 23.31 -5.65
CA GLN A 341 -10.49 22.77 -6.54
C GLN A 341 -11.92 23.11 -6.05
N PRO A 342 -12.85 23.46 -6.95
CA PRO A 342 -14.25 23.71 -6.59
C PRO A 342 -14.86 22.54 -5.82
N GLY A 343 -15.35 22.83 -4.61
CA GLY A 343 -15.93 21.85 -3.71
C GLY A 343 -14.95 20.79 -3.19
N GLY A 344 -13.63 20.99 -3.27
CA GLY A 344 -12.59 20.03 -2.86
C GLY A 344 -12.86 19.39 -1.51
N TRP A 345 -12.86 20.20 -0.44
CA TRP A 345 -13.17 19.74 0.92
C TRP A 345 -14.54 19.07 1.08
N ARG A 346 -15.59 19.62 0.44
CA ARG A 346 -16.97 19.11 0.58
C ARG A 346 -17.23 17.82 -0.21
N GLN A 347 -16.50 17.59 -1.30
CA GLN A 347 -16.69 16.46 -2.21
C GLN A 347 -15.70 15.32 -1.95
N THR A 348 -14.64 15.56 -1.19
CA THR A 348 -13.70 14.51 -0.78
C THR A 348 -14.36 13.64 0.29
N LYS A 349 -14.99 12.55 -0.13
CA LYS A 349 -15.56 11.53 0.76
C LYS A 349 -14.43 10.63 1.28
N PHE A 350 -14.49 10.28 2.56
CA PHE A 350 -13.58 9.29 3.14
C PHE A 350 -13.73 7.94 2.44
N THR A 351 -12.60 7.34 2.07
CA THR A 351 -12.50 5.97 1.56
C THR A 351 -11.39 5.26 2.33
N LEU A 352 -11.35 3.92 2.29
CA LEU A 352 -10.21 3.16 2.83
C LEU A 352 -8.88 3.59 2.21
N GLY A 353 -8.92 4.16 1.00
CA GLY A 353 -7.76 4.78 0.35
C GLY A 353 -7.09 5.86 1.20
N ALA A 354 -7.77 6.53 2.14
CA ALA A 354 -7.11 7.50 3.03
C ALA A 354 -6.01 6.88 3.92
N TRP A 355 -6.08 5.57 4.18
CA TRP A 355 -5.03 4.84 4.92
C TRP A 355 -3.70 4.77 4.18
N SER A 356 -3.67 5.01 2.86
CA SER A 356 -2.44 5.08 2.09
C SER A 356 -1.54 6.26 2.48
N LEU A 357 -2.02 7.22 3.26
CA LEU A 357 -1.18 8.29 3.82
C LEU A 357 -0.26 7.77 4.93
N VAL A 358 -0.75 6.84 5.75
CA VAL A 358 -0.16 6.52 7.05
C VAL A 358 1.19 5.84 6.88
N PHE A 359 1.23 4.76 6.10
CA PHE A 359 2.45 3.97 5.98
C PHE A 359 3.60 4.70 5.27
N PRO A 360 3.42 5.30 4.08
CA PRO A 360 4.50 6.01 3.40
C PRO A 360 5.04 7.19 4.22
N TRP A 361 4.15 7.95 4.88
CA TRP A 361 4.56 8.97 5.83
C TRP A 361 5.37 8.38 7.00
N GLY A 362 4.91 7.23 7.52
CA GLY A 362 5.59 6.50 8.58
C GLY A 362 7.01 6.10 8.19
N VAL A 363 7.22 5.46 7.04
CA VAL A 363 8.56 5.03 6.64
C VAL A 363 9.48 6.20 6.31
N TYR A 364 8.94 7.29 5.74
CA TYR A 364 9.68 8.54 5.54
C TYR A 364 10.13 9.15 6.88
N THR A 365 9.25 9.12 7.89
CA THR A 365 9.54 9.56 9.26
C THR A 365 10.57 8.65 9.93
N ASN A 366 10.44 7.33 9.76
CA ASN A 366 11.33 6.35 10.37
C ASN A 366 12.77 6.46 9.80
N ALA A 367 12.89 6.74 8.50
CA ALA A 367 14.17 7.08 7.89
C ALA A 367 14.78 8.36 8.47
N ALA A 368 13.97 9.40 8.76
CA ALA A 368 14.44 10.62 9.40
C ALA A 368 14.90 10.38 10.86
N VAL A 369 14.20 9.53 11.62
CA VAL A 369 14.64 9.07 12.97
C VAL A 369 16.02 8.42 12.87
N MET A 370 16.22 7.56 11.88
CA MET A 370 17.48 6.85 11.71
C MET A 370 18.63 7.78 11.29
N LEU A 371 18.35 8.76 10.43
CA LEU A 371 19.29 9.81 10.04
C LEU A 371 19.72 10.65 11.26
N GLY A 372 18.78 11.00 12.14
CA GLY A 372 19.08 11.66 13.42
C GLY A 372 20.05 10.87 14.27
N LYS A 373 19.86 9.55 14.38
CA LYS A 373 20.76 8.65 15.12
C LYS A 373 22.14 8.50 14.48
N ILE A 374 22.22 8.39 13.15
CA ILE A 374 23.49 8.22 12.43
C ILE A 374 24.32 9.51 12.50
N MET A 375 23.70 10.65 12.20
CA MET A 375 24.38 11.94 12.15
C MET A 375 24.50 12.62 13.51
N LYS A 376 23.86 12.07 14.55
CA LYS A 376 23.71 12.73 15.87
C LYS A 376 23.17 14.15 15.72
N SER A 377 22.10 14.30 14.94
CA SER A 377 21.58 15.61 14.51
C SER A 377 20.29 15.98 15.23
N PRO A 378 20.30 17.00 16.10
CA PRO A 378 19.09 17.50 16.76
C PRO A 378 18.03 17.98 15.76
N ALA A 379 18.43 18.47 14.58
CA ALA A 379 17.51 18.91 13.54
C ALA A 379 16.63 17.74 13.03
N PHE A 380 17.24 16.58 12.77
CA PHE A 380 16.49 15.38 12.40
C PHE A 380 15.67 14.82 13.56
N ASP A 381 16.13 14.98 14.80
CA ASP A 381 15.38 14.54 15.97
C ASP A 381 14.08 15.35 16.16
N VAL A 382 14.17 16.69 16.04
CA VAL A 382 13.00 17.58 16.06
C VAL A 382 12.08 17.33 14.86
N TRP A 383 12.65 17.21 13.65
CA TRP A 383 11.88 17.01 12.42
C TRP A 383 11.10 15.69 12.44
N SER A 384 11.76 14.58 12.78
CA SER A 384 11.11 13.27 12.88
C SER A 384 10.01 13.24 13.95
N THR A 385 10.19 14.00 15.04
CA THR A 385 9.17 14.15 16.08
C THR A 385 7.95 14.91 15.57
N ALA A 386 8.14 16.02 14.86
CA ALA A 386 7.05 16.78 14.24
C ALA A 386 6.27 15.92 13.23
N LEU A 387 6.99 15.19 12.37
CA LEU A 387 6.37 14.25 11.43
C LEU A 387 5.57 13.15 12.13
N THR A 388 6.07 12.63 13.27
CA THR A 388 5.38 11.61 14.07
C THR A 388 4.09 12.14 14.67
N ILE A 389 4.09 13.37 15.20
CA ILE A 389 2.89 14.01 15.75
C ILE A 389 1.81 14.14 14.67
N ILE A 390 2.18 14.62 13.48
CA ILE A 390 1.25 14.74 12.35
C ILE A 390 0.72 13.35 11.95
N LEU A 391 1.58 12.34 11.90
CA LEU A 391 1.18 10.95 11.60
C LEU A 391 0.15 10.42 12.60
N ILE A 392 0.33 10.69 13.90
CA ILE A 392 -0.64 10.32 14.94
C ILE A 392 -2.00 10.98 14.66
N LEU A 393 -2.01 12.29 14.35
CA LEU A 393 -3.24 13.02 14.04
C LEU A 393 -3.96 12.45 12.81
N ILE A 394 -3.22 12.17 11.73
CA ILE A 394 -3.75 11.52 10.53
C ILE A 394 -4.36 10.16 10.89
N THR A 395 -3.65 9.37 11.69
CA THR A 395 -4.08 8.02 12.09
C THR A 395 -5.35 8.06 12.95
N ILE A 396 -5.44 8.98 13.90
CA ILE A 396 -6.65 9.17 14.74
C ILE A 396 -7.83 9.57 13.85
N ASN A 397 -7.65 10.55 12.96
CA ASN A 397 -8.70 10.96 12.02
C ASN A 397 -9.17 9.78 11.16
N ASN A 398 -8.25 9.01 10.59
CA ASN A 398 -8.59 7.85 9.77
C ASN A 398 -9.35 6.78 10.56
N HIS A 399 -9.01 6.54 11.83
CA HIS A 399 -9.79 5.63 12.68
C HIS A 399 -11.21 6.12 12.91
N ILE A 400 -11.38 7.40 13.27
CA ILE A 400 -12.70 7.98 13.53
C ILE A 400 -13.61 7.78 12.31
N TRP A 401 -13.11 8.10 11.11
CA TRP A 401 -13.88 7.93 9.87
C TRP A 401 -14.06 6.47 9.45
N THR A 402 -13.09 5.59 9.74
CA THR A 402 -13.23 4.15 9.50
C THR A 402 -14.32 3.55 10.38
N ILE A 403 -14.33 3.86 11.68
CA ILE A 403 -15.35 3.39 12.63
C ILE A 403 -16.72 3.94 12.22
N LYS A 404 -16.82 5.25 11.93
CA LYS A 404 -18.06 5.85 11.43
C LYS A 404 -18.54 5.18 10.13
N GLY A 405 -17.63 4.90 9.21
CA GLY A 405 -17.94 4.24 7.94
C GLY A 405 -18.36 2.77 8.09
N LEU A 406 -17.82 2.06 9.08
CA LEU A 406 -18.25 0.71 9.46
C LEU A 406 -19.66 0.72 10.04
N LEU A 407 -19.92 1.61 11.01
CA LEU A 407 -21.23 1.74 11.66
C LEU A 407 -22.33 2.15 10.68
N LEU A 408 -22.00 2.98 9.69
CA LEU A 408 -22.94 3.42 8.66
C LEU A 408 -22.97 2.52 7.41
N GLY A 409 -22.06 1.54 7.28
CA GLY A 409 -21.97 0.69 6.08
C GLY A 409 -21.42 1.38 4.83
N THR A 410 -21.14 2.68 4.89
CA THR A 410 -20.65 3.48 3.75
C THR A 410 -19.29 3.00 3.25
N ILE A 411 -18.47 2.40 4.12
CA ILE A 411 -17.17 1.83 3.76
C ILE A 411 -17.29 0.57 2.88
N PHE A 412 -18.45 -0.09 2.92
CA PHE A 412 -18.79 -1.23 2.06
C PHE A 412 -19.60 -0.80 0.82
N GLY A 413 -19.79 0.50 0.60
CA GLY A 413 -20.56 1.03 -0.53
C GLY A 413 -22.04 1.25 -0.25
N LEU A 414 -22.52 1.08 0.98
CA LEU A 414 -23.91 1.33 1.36
C LEU A 414 -24.14 2.82 1.65
N GLU A 415 -24.41 3.63 0.63
CA GLU A 415 -24.60 5.09 0.81
C GLU A 415 -25.84 5.45 1.66
N LYS A 416 -26.87 4.58 1.67
CA LYS A 416 -28.12 4.77 2.43
C LYS A 416 -28.13 4.07 3.80
N GLY A 417 -27.03 3.41 4.18
CA GLY A 417 -26.90 2.73 5.48
C GLY A 417 -27.36 1.27 5.50
N TRP A 418 -27.02 0.57 6.59
CA TRP A 418 -27.38 -0.83 6.82
C TRP A 418 -28.89 -1.07 6.82
N ARG A 419 -29.66 -0.22 7.52
CA ARG A 419 -31.11 -0.39 7.66
C ARG A 419 -31.83 -0.40 6.30
N TYR A 420 -31.45 0.52 5.41
CA TYR A 420 -32.01 0.57 4.06
C TYR A 420 -31.62 -0.66 3.23
N HIS A 421 -30.41 -1.19 3.43
CA HIS A 421 -29.95 -2.38 2.72
C HIS A 421 -30.73 -3.62 3.16
N ASP A 422 -30.92 -3.80 4.47
CA ASP A 422 -31.67 -4.93 5.02
C ASP A 422 -33.16 -4.85 4.63
N GLU A 423 -33.77 -3.66 4.71
CA GLU A 423 -35.14 -3.41 4.22
C GLU A 423 -35.30 -3.76 2.72
N ALA A 424 -34.29 -3.45 1.89
CA ALA A 424 -34.31 -3.79 0.47
C ALA A 424 -34.16 -5.30 0.20
N LEU A 425 -33.33 -6.00 0.99
CA LEU A 425 -33.18 -7.45 0.91
C LEU A 425 -34.48 -8.17 1.32
N ASP A 426 -35.15 -7.69 2.36
CA ASP A 426 -36.44 -8.22 2.82
C ASP A 426 -37.55 -8.02 1.79
N ALA A 427 -37.56 -6.88 1.09
CA ALA A 427 -38.51 -6.62 0.01
C ALA A 427 -38.28 -7.57 -1.18
N GLU A 428 -37.03 -7.73 -1.65
CA GLU A 428 -36.70 -8.67 -2.74
C GLU A 428 -36.97 -10.14 -2.38
N GLY A 429 -36.91 -10.49 -1.09
CA GLY A 429 -37.20 -11.83 -0.59
C GLY A 429 -38.69 -12.16 -0.48
N ARG A 430 -39.58 -11.15 -0.44
CA ARG A 430 -41.04 -11.35 -0.41
C ARG A 430 -41.67 -11.44 -1.80
N ASP A 431 -40.99 -10.95 -2.83
CA ASP A 431 -41.42 -10.99 -4.24
C ASP A 431 -40.98 -12.27 -4.98
N LYS A 432 -40.34 -13.22 -4.28
CA LYS A 432 -39.95 -14.56 -4.77
C LYS A 432 -40.67 -15.64 -3.99
#